data_AF-A0A401RKL2-F1
#
_entry.id   AF-A0A401RKL2-F1
#
_cell.length_a   1.000
_cell.length_b   1.000
_cell.length_c   1.000
_cell.angle_alpha   90.00
_cell.angle_beta   90.00
_cell.angle_gamma   90.00
#
_symmetry.space_group_name_H-M   'P 1'
#
loop_
_entity.id
_entity.type
_entity.pdbx_description
1 polymer ?
#
loop_
_entity_poly.entity_id
_entity_poly.type
_entity_poly.pdbx_seq_one_letter_code
_entity_poly.pdbx_strand_id
1 'polypeptide(L)'
;MATESLHYSLKPKGVIGESDFPDISLNPAVEWKSFLRLMHLFTGSEMEIAMFHRHSANEREKSTDEPRHQIRVNGVLRDVTKIDPRTPLAPYLHFMLLLHGTKTMCFESSCGSCAVVLEYDDPVKPGKRIVKSVNSCLYPIGALLSLKNHQLLTIEALGSLKKGLHPIQKRLADYNGSQCGFCSPGFVMQMFG
;
A
#
# COMPACT_ATOMS: atom_id res chain seq x y z
N MET A 1 -26.68 15.66 54.99
CA MET A 1 -26.05 16.00 53.70
C MET A 1 -26.34 14.86 52.74
N ALA A 2 -27.36 15.01 51.90
CA ALA A 2 -27.75 14.01 50.90
C ALA A 2 -26.87 14.21 49.65
N THR A 3 -26.19 13.16 49.22
CA THR A 3 -25.44 13.15 47.95
C THR A 3 -26.38 12.72 46.84
N GLU A 4 -26.74 13.65 45.97
CA GLU A 4 -27.60 13.43 44.81
C GLU A 4 -26.75 12.85 43.67
N SER A 5 -26.98 11.58 43.32
CA SER A 5 -26.31 10.90 42.20
C SER A 5 -26.98 11.25 40.88
N LEU A 6 -26.31 12.05 40.05
CA LEU A 6 -26.73 12.36 38.68
C LEU A 6 -26.63 11.11 37.79
N HIS A 7 -27.77 10.47 37.51
CA HIS A 7 -27.89 9.45 36.46
C HIS A 7 -28.00 10.12 35.09
N TYR A 8 -26.94 10.07 34.29
CA TYR A 8 -26.98 10.45 32.87
C TYR A 8 -27.50 9.27 32.03
N SER A 9 -28.75 9.35 31.57
CA SER A 9 -29.33 8.39 30.62
C SER A 9 -29.03 8.85 29.20
N LEU A 10 -27.99 8.28 28.58
CA LEU A 10 -27.72 8.47 27.16
C LEU A 10 -28.68 7.59 26.35
N LYS A 11 -29.74 8.19 25.80
CA LYS A 11 -30.56 7.56 24.76
C LYS A 11 -29.80 7.59 23.43
N PRO A 12 -29.63 6.47 22.72
CA PRO A 12 -29.02 6.48 21.40
C PRO A 12 -29.93 7.24 20.42
N LYS A 13 -29.42 8.30 19.80
CA LYS A 13 -30.04 8.91 18.63
C LYS A 13 -29.80 7.99 17.43
N GLY A 14 -30.90 7.52 16.83
CA GLY A 14 -31.06 7.02 15.45
C GLY A 14 -29.88 6.31 14.79
N VAL A 15 -30.01 5.01 14.59
CA VAL A 15 -29.17 4.23 13.67
C VAL A 15 -29.47 4.70 12.25
N ILE A 16 -28.46 5.21 11.55
CA ILE A 16 -28.50 5.50 10.11
C ILE A 16 -28.63 4.16 9.38
N GLY A 17 -29.68 4.00 8.60
CA GLY A 17 -29.93 2.77 7.85
C GLY A 17 -29.01 2.66 6.63
N GLU A 18 -28.75 1.44 6.20
CA GLU A 18 -27.91 1.09 5.05
C GLU A 18 -28.43 1.65 3.70
N SER A 19 -29.63 2.25 3.69
CA SER A 19 -30.29 2.89 2.54
C SER A 19 -30.03 4.40 2.41
N ASP A 20 -29.33 5.04 3.35
CA ASP A 20 -29.11 6.50 3.36
C ASP A 20 -27.77 6.95 2.75
N PHE A 21 -27.01 6.02 2.14
CA PHE A 21 -25.77 6.34 1.42
C PHE A 21 -26.03 6.42 -0.10
N PRO A 22 -25.70 7.54 -0.77
CA PRO A 22 -25.72 7.57 -2.23
C PRO A 22 -24.69 6.59 -2.78
N ASP A 23 -25.10 5.77 -3.75
CA ASP A 23 -24.27 4.79 -4.44
C ASP A 23 -23.22 5.51 -5.31
N ILE A 24 -22.05 5.75 -4.73
CA ILE A 24 -20.89 6.33 -5.42
C ILE A 24 -20.09 5.17 -6.03
N SER A 25 -20.60 4.61 -7.12
CA SER A 25 -19.80 3.83 -8.04
C SER A 25 -18.92 4.78 -8.87
N LEU A 26 -17.77 5.14 -8.31
CA LEU A 26 -16.75 5.91 -9.03
C LEU A 26 -16.18 5.06 -10.17
N ASN A 27 -16.54 5.42 -11.40
CA ASN A 27 -15.89 4.93 -12.61
C ASN A 27 -14.73 5.90 -12.98
N PRO A 28 -13.46 5.55 -12.70
CA PRO A 28 -12.32 6.46 -12.87
C PRO A 28 -11.99 6.80 -14.34
N ALA A 29 -12.68 6.21 -15.31
CA ALA A 29 -12.43 6.45 -16.74
C ALA A 29 -13.30 7.58 -17.34
N VAL A 30 -14.37 8.01 -16.67
CA VAL A 30 -15.41 8.86 -17.29
C VAL A 30 -15.19 10.36 -17.00
N GLU A 31 -14.59 10.73 -15.88
CA GLU A 31 -14.42 12.14 -15.50
C GLU A 31 -13.25 12.87 -16.19
N TRP A 32 -12.19 12.17 -16.58
CA TRP A 32 -11.02 12.81 -17.19
C TRP A 32 -11.34 13.45 -18.56
N LYS A 33 -12.22 12.82 -19.33
CA LYS A 33 -12.65 13.33 -20.65
C LYS A 33 -13.53 14.58 -20.52
N SER A 34 -14.32 14.68 -19.46
CA SER A 34 -15.13 15.85 -19.14
C SER A 34 -14.28 17.02 -18.62
N PHE A 35 -13.23 16.72 -17.84
CA PHE A 35 -12.27 17.72 -17.36
C PHE A 35 -11.47 18.34 -18.52
N LEU A 36 -11.02 17.54 -19.49
CA LEU A 36 -10.30 18.05 -20.66
C LEU A 36 -11.19 18.88 -21.61
N ARG A 37 -12.49 18.57 -21.74
CA ARG A 37 -13.43 19.39 -22.51
C ARG A 37 -13.65 20.78 -21.89
N LEU A 38 -13.58 20.89 -20.57
CA LEU A 38 -13.70 22.16 -19.84
C LEU A 38 -12.45 23.04 -20.00
N MET A 39 -11.26 22.44 -20.09
CA MET A 39 -10.01 23.17 -20.38
C MET A 39 -9.95 23.66 -21.84
N HIS A 40 -10.56 22.95 -22.79
CA HIS A 40 -10.61 23.35 -24.20
C HIS A 40 -11.42 24.62 -24.50
N LEU A 41 -12.27 25.08 -23.56
CA LEU A 41 -13.05 26.32 -23.71
C LEU A 41 -12.26 27.58 -23.29
N PHE A 42 -11.06 27.45 -22.70
CA PHE A 42 -10.31 28.57 -22.13
C PHE A 42 -9.00 28.94 -22.85
N THR A 43 -8.54 28.14 -23.82
CA THR A 43 -7.33 28.45 -24.60
C THR A 43 -7.63 28.30 -26.08
N GLY A 44 -8.19 29.35 -26.68
CA GLY A 44 -8.48 29.41 -28.11
C GLY A 44 -7.20 29.39 -28.96
N SER A 45 -6.64 28.21 -29.20
CA SER A 45 -5.65 27.98 -30.24
C SER A 45 -5.93 26.64 -30.91
N GLU A 46 -6.47 26.70 -32.13
CA GLU A 46 -6.43 25.58 -33.07
C GLU A 46 -4.97 25.32 -33.46
N MET A 47 -4.52 24.06 -33.38
CA MET A 47 -3.40 23.62 -34.21
C MET A 47 -3.69 22.23 -34.79
N GLU A 48 -4.02 22.30 -36.08
CA GLU A 48 -3.92 21.34 -37.17
C GLU A 48 -3.67 19.86 -36.85
N ILE A 49 -4.68 19.07 -37.21
CA ILE A 49 -4.54 17.69 -37.65
C ILE A 49 -3.96 17.71 -39.07
N ALA A 50 -2.70 17.34 -39.23
CA ALA A 50 -2.11 17.07 -40.54
C ALA A 50 -1.69 15.60 -40.65
N MET A 51 -2.46 14.85 -41.44
CA MET A 51 -2.06 13.58 -42.05
C MET A 51 -1.04 13.86 -43.17
N PHE A 52 0.14 13.21 -43.13
CA PHE A 52 1.05 12.82 -44.23
C PHE A 52 2.39 12.42 -43.56
N HIS A 53 3.06 11.29 -43.77
CA HIS A 53 3.18 10.38 -44.90
C HIS A 53 3.40 8.94 -44.40
N ARG A 54 2.89 7.98 -45.18
CA ARG A 54 3.29 6.58 -45.17
C ARG A 54 4.78 6.48 -45.54
N HIS A 55 5.62 6.10 -44.58
CA HIS A 55 6.88 5.42 -44.86
C HIS A 55 6.83 4.03 -44.22
N SER A 56 6.56 3.07 -45.10
CA SER A 56 6.82 1.66 -44.90
C SER A 56 8.33 1.46 -44.80
N ALA A 57 8.82 1.04 -43.64
CA ALA A 57 9.85 0.01 -43.50
C ALA A 57 10.29 -0.11 -42.03
N ASN A 58 10.39 -1.36 -41.57
CA ASN A 58 11.04 -1.82 -40.35
C ASN A 58 10.22 -1.73 -39.04
N GLU A 59 9.23 -2.61 -38.93
CA GLU A 59 8.88 -3.24 -37.64
C GLU A 59 10.06 -4.11 -37.19
N ARG A 60 11.14 -3.47 -36.73
CA ARG A 60 12.11 -4.12 -35.90
C ARG A 60 11.50 -4.11 -34.51
N GLU A 61 11.04 -5.26 -34.03
CA GLU A 61 10.63 -5.45 -32.64
C GLU A 61 11.69 -4.81 -31.74
N LYS A 62 11.40 -3.63 -31.21
CA LYS A 62 12.23 -3.02 -30.20
C LYS A 62 11.96 -3.83 -28.96
N SER A 63 12.79 -4.84 -28.69
CA SER A 63 12.88 -5.46 -27.38
C SER A 63 13.19 -4.34 -26.39
N THR A 64 12.16 -3.80 -25.74
CA THR A 64 12.32 -2.81 -24.68
C THR A 64 12.87 -3.56 -23.48
N ASP A 65 14.18 -3.81 -23.49
CA ASP A 65 14.95 -4.23 -22.32
C ASP A 65 15.20 -3.01 -21.42
N GLU A 66 14.15 -2.22 -21.21
CA GLU A 66 14.14 -1.24 -20.13
C GLU A 66 13.87 -2.05 -18.87
N PRO A 67 14.76 -2.01 -17.85
CA PRO A 67 14.58 -2.81 -16.65
C PRO A 67 13.20 -2.52 -16.06
N ARG A 68 12.35 -3.56 -16.00
CA ARG A 68 11.06 -3.48 -15.31
C ARG A 68 11.33 -3.27 -13.83
N HIS A 69 11.29 -2.02 -13.39
CA HIS A 69 11.40 -1.63 -11.99
C HIS A 69 10.08 -1.98 -11.31
N GLN A 70 9.89 -3.27 -11.04
CA GLN A 70 8.71 -3.80 -10.38
C GLN A 70 9.09 -4.35 -9.01
N ILE A 71 8.24 -4.10 -8.03
CA ILE A 71 8.31 -4.74 -6.73
C ILE A 71 7.08 -5.59 -6.47
N ARG A 72 7.24 -6.69 -5.75
CA ARG A 72 6.13 -7.56 -5.37
C ARG A 72 5.70 -7.27 -3.94
N VAL A 73 4.48 -6.78 -3.76
CA VAL A 73 3.91 -6.44 -2.44
C VAL A 73 2.63 -7.25 -2.23
N ASN A 74 2.59 -8.08 -1.19
CA ASN A 74 1.45 -8.95 -0.86
C ASN A 74 0.99 -9.81 -2.06
N GLY A 75 1.96 -10.27 -2.87
CA GLY A 75 1.75 -11.10 -4.06
C GLY A 75 1.50 -10.31 -5.34
N VAL A 76 1.18 -9.01 -5.23
CA VAL A 76 0.84 -8.13 -6.37
C VAL A 76 2.10 -7.43 -6.87
N LEU A 77 2.35 -7.49 -8.18
CA LEU A 77 3.41 -6.71 -8.83
C LEU A 77 2.99 -5.25 -8.93
N ARG A 78 3.88 -4.35 -8.52
CA ARG A 78 3.71 -2.90 -8.54
C ARG A 78 4.84 -2.26 -9.33
N ASP A 79 4.48 -1.44 -10.31
CA ASP A 79 5.44 -0.63 -11.06
C ASP A 79 5.93 0.53 -10.19
N VAL A 80 7.25 0.64 -10.06
CA VAL A 80 7.96 1.70 -9.33
C VAL A 80 8.92 2.48 -10.22
N THR A 81 8.80 2.37 -11.56
CA THR A 81 9.67 3.05 -12.52
C THR A 81 9.72 4.57 -12.32
N LYS A 82 8.60 5.18 -11.90
CA LYS A 82 8.50 6.63 -11.67
C LYS A 82 8.72 7.05 -10.20
N ILE A 83 9.18 6.13 -9.35
CA ILE A 83 9.39 6.38 -7.92
C ILE A 83 10.89 6.56 -7.66
N ASP A 84 11.25 7.57 -6.86
CA ASP A 84 12.65 7.74 -6.43
C ASP A 84 13.11 6.48 -5.67
N PRO A 85 14.19 5.79 -6.11
CA PRO A 85 14.69 4.60 -5.44
C PRO A 85 15.07 4.82 -3.96
N ARG A 86 15.34 6.06 -3.55
CA ARG A 86 15.65 6.42 -2.16
C ARG A 86 14.41 6.52 -1.27
N THR A 87 13.22 6.49 -1.87
CA THR A 87 11.95 6.53 -1.13
C THR A 87 11.89 5.37 -0.14
N PRO A 88 11.72 5.63 1.17
CA PRO A 88 11.53 4.56 2.13
C PRO A 88 10.22 3.80 1.88
N LEU A 89 10.19 2.52 2.21
CA LEU A 89 9.02 1.67 2.01
C LEU A 89 7.80 2.15 2.80
N ALA A 90 7.98 2.65 4.03
CA ALA A 90 6.87 3.09 4.87
C ALA A 90 5.94 4.15 4.21
N PRO A 91 6.44 5.33 3.76
CA PRO A 91 5.60 6.32 3.08
C PRO A 91 5.06 5.80 1.74
N TYR A 92 5.79 4.95 1.02
CA TYR A 92 5.29 4.35 -0.21
C TYR A 92 4.08 3.42 0.05
N LEU A 93 4.17 2.54 1.05
CA LEU A 93 3.06 1.68 1.46
C LEU A 93 1.83 2.50 1.89
N HIS A 94 2.06 3.57 2.65
CA HIS A 94 0.99 4.37 3.22
C HIS A 94 0.31 5.28 2.19
N PHE A 95 1.07 6.10 1.47
CA PHE A 95 0.51 7.15 0.61
C PHE A 95 0.25 6.70 -0.82
N MET A 96 1.06 5.77 -1.35
CA MET A 96 0.94 5.34 -2.75
C MET A 96 0.11 4.07 -2.89
N LEU A 97 0.29 3.09 -1.98
CA LEU A 97 -0.45 1.83 -2.02
C LEU A 97 -1.68 1.79 -1.12
N LEU A 98 -1.87 2.79 -0.25
CA LEU A 98 -2.96 2.86 0.72
C LEU A 98 -3.05 1.63 1.65
N LEU A 99 -1.90 1.01 1.91
CA LEU A 99 -1.73 -0.08 2.86
C LEU A 99 -1.40 0.51 4.24
N HIS A 100 -2.45 0.91 4.95
CA HIS A 100 -2.31 1.65 6.20
C HIS A 100 -2.02 0.77 7.42
N GLY A 101 -1.94 -0.56 7.28
CA GLY A 101 -1.72 -1.49 8.39
C GLY A 101 -0.34 -1.33 9.02
N THR A 102 0.70 -1.18 8.20
CA THR A 102 2.05 -0.84 8.68
C THR A 102 2.05 0.59 9.24
N LYS A 103 2.48 0.75 10.49
CA LYS A 103 2.51 2.05 11.18
C LYS A 103 3.91 2.62 11.22
N THR A 104 4.07 3.93 11.35
CA THR A 104 5.40 4.55 11.50
C THR A 104 5.30 5.70 12.48
N MET A 105 6.27 5.77 13.41
CA MET A 105 6.30 6.78 14.48
C MET A 105 7.70 7.39 14.62
N CYS A 106 8.72 6.58 14.92
CA CYS A 106 10.05 7.09 15.27
C CYS A 106 10.93 7.49 14.08
N PHE A 107 10.66 6.96 12.88
CA PHE A 107 11.48 7.13 11.66
C PHE A 107 12.97 6.77 11.75
N GLU A 108 13.44 6.21 12.86
CA GLU A 108 14.84 5.89 13.12
C GLU A 108 15.06 4.38 13.37
N SER A 109 14.07 3.54 13.05
CA SER A 109 14.12 2.08 13.24
C SER A 109 14.19 1.60 14.71
N SER A 110 13.98 2.47 15.70
CA SER A 110 14.04 2.11 17.13
C SER A 110 12.77 1.40 17.63
N CYS A 111 11.57 1.86 17.23
CA CYS A 111 10.31 1.39 17.81
C CYS A 111 9.72 0.10 17.20
N GLY A 112 10.17 -0.32 16.01
CA GLY A 112 9.66 -1.52 15.32
C GLY A 112 8.20 -1.47 14.82
N SER A 113 7.46 -0.38 15.02
CA SER A 113 6.05 -0.28 14.56
C SER A 113 5.88 -0.40 13.04
N CYS A 114 6.93 -0.07 12.29
CA CYS A 114 7.00 -0.13 10.83
C CYS A 114 7.54 -1.45 10.29
N ALA A 115 7.59 -2.50 11.12
CA ALA A 115 8.09 -3.80 10.69
C ALA A 115 7.24 -4.38 9.56
N VAL A 116 7.93 -4.90 8.56
CA VAL A 116 7.41 -5.64 7.40
C VAL A 116 8.33 -6.84 7.18
N VAL A 117 7.86 -7.85 6.43
CA VAL A 117 8.67 -9.04 6.15
C VAL A 117 9.11 -9.03 4.70
N LEU A 118 10.39 -9.31 4.49
CA LEU A 118 10.99 -9.50 3.18
C LEU A 118 11.34 -10.96 2.99
N GLU A 119 10.89 -11.50 1.87
CA GLU A 119 11.38 -12.76 1.34
C GLU A 119 12.17 -12.51 0.07
N TYR A 120 13.30 -13.18 -0.12
CA TYR A 120 14.12 -13.09 -1.32
C TYR A 120 15.10 -14.26 -1.41
N ASP A 121 15.72 -14.44 -2.57
CA ASP A 121 16.73 -15.49 -2.75
C ASP A 121 18.05 -15.11 -2.04
N ASP A 122 18.66 -16.05 -1.32
CA ASP A 122 19.93 -15.85 -0.66
C ASP A 122 21.03 -15.55 -1.71
N PRO A 123 21.68 -14.38 -1.66
CA PRO A 123 22.67 -13.98 -2.66
C PRO A 123 23.95 -14.82 -2.58
N VAL A 124 24.18 -15.53 -1.48
CA VAL A 124 25.37 -16.34 -1.23
C VAL A 124 25.09 -17.84 -1.43
N LYS A 125 23.85 -18.29 -1.14
CA LYS A 125 23.48 -19.72 -1.20
C LYS A 125 22.37 -19.98 -2.23
N PRO A 126 22.71 -20.41 -3.46
CA PRO A 126 21.73 -20.72 -4.50
C PRO A 126 20.64 -21.69 -4.02
N GLY A 127 19.39 -21.41 -4.36
CA GLY A 127 18.22 -22.23 -4.01
C GLY A 127 17.70 -22.04 -2.58
N LYS A 128 18.40 -21.27 -1.72
CA LYS A 128 17.89 -20.91 -0.40
C LYS A 128 17.11 -19.59 -0.45
N ARG A 129 15.99 -19.53 0.25
CA ARG A 129 15.21 -18.32 0.49
C ARG A 129 15.55 -17.72 1.86
N ILE A 130 15.70 -16.41 1.92
CA ILE A 130 15.77 -15.65 3.17
C ILE A 130 14.37 -15.11 3.44
N VAL A 131 13.88 -15.29 4.67
CA VAL A 131 12.73 -14.60 5.23
C VAL A 131 13.26 -13.81 6.41
N LYS A 132 13.05 -12.49 6.42
CA LYS A 132 13.45 -11.65 7.54
C LYS A 132 12.51 -10.47 7.73
N SER A 133 12.29 -10.08 8.97
CA SER A 133 11.66 -8.79 9.26
C SER A 133 12.64 -7.62 9.09
N VAL A 134 12.13 -6.49 8.59
CA VAL A 134 12.87 -5.23 8.44
C VAL A 134 11.99 -4.04 8.79
N ASN A 135 12.62 -2.94 9.18
CA ASN A 135 11.92 -1.68 9.45
C ASN A 135 11.76 -0.87 8.15
N SER A 136 10.51 -0.77 7.68
CA SER A 136 10.19 -0.11 6.40
C SER A 136 10.48 1.40 6.37
N CYS A 137 10.61 2.05 7.52
CA CYS A 137 10.90 3.49 7.58
C CYS A 137 12.32 3.86 7.15
N LEU A 138 13.28 2.91 7.22
CA LEU A 138 14.66 3.10 6.78
C LEU A 138 15.05 2.19 5.61
N TYR A 139 14.12 1.38 5.10
CA TYR A 139 14.37 0.47 4.00
C TYR A 139 13.95 1.12 2.68
N PRO A 140 14.87 1.52 1.79
CA PRO A 140 14.54 2.19 0.53
C PRO A 140 14.07 1.20 -0.54
N ILE A 141 13.22 1.65 -1.47
CA ILE A 141 12.74 0.85 -2.61
C ILE A 141 13.89 0.30 -3.46
N GLY A 142 14.94 1.09 -3.67
CA GLY A 142 16.13 0.67 -4.43
C GLY A 142 16.86 -0.53 -3.83
N ALA A 143 16.86 -0.65 -2.49
CA ALA A 143 17.43 -1.82 -1.82
C ALA A 143 16.58 -3.07 -2.10
N LEU A 144 15.26 -2.92 -2.17
CA LEU A 144 14.35 -4.03 -2.49
C LEU A 144 14.54 -4.51 -3.93
N LEU A 145 14.66 -3.57 -4.88
CA LEU A 145 14.89 -3.87 -6.30
C LEU A 145 16.21 -4.61 -6.55
N SER A 146 17.21 -4.40 -5.69
CA SER A 146 18.50 -5.11 -5.76
C SER A 146 18.39 -6.59 -5.37
N LEU A 147 17.27 -7.03 -4.77
CA LEU A 147 17.05 -8.40 -4.32
C LEU A 147 16.33 -9.22 -5.39
N LYS A 148 16.88 -10.41 -5.69
CA LYS A 148 16.28 -11.36 -6.63
C LYS A 148 15.05 -12.05 -6.04
N ASN A 149 14.03 -12.22 -6.88
CA ASN A 149 12.76 -12.89 -6.53
C ASN A 149 12.14 -12.40 -5.22
N HIS A 150 12.26 -11.10 -4.94
CA HIS A 150 11.83 -10.52 -3.69
C HIS A 150 10.30 -10.46 -3.57
N GLN A 151 9.82 -10.47 -2.33
CA GLN A 151 8.44 -10.31 -1.93
C GLN A 151 8.42 -9.49 -0.64
N LEU A 152 7.69 -8.38 -0.65
CA LEU A 152 7.37 -7.60 0.52
C LEU A 152 6.00 -8.03 1.06
N LEU A 153 5.95 -8.40 2.33
CA LEU A 153 4.75 -8.77 3.06
C LEU A 153 4.46 -7.73 4.14
N THR A 154 3.25 -7.19 4.12
CA THR A 154 2.73 -6.32 5.19
C THR A 154 1.71 -7.09 6.05
N ILE A 155 1.22 -6.46 7.12
CA ILE A 155 0.25 -7.07 8.03
C ILE A 155 -1.03 -7.55 7.32
N GLU A 156 -1.42 -6.86 6.25
CA GLU A 156 -2.59 -7.17 5.43
C GLU A 156 -2.42 -8.48 4.62
N ALA A 157 -1.19 -8.93 4.38
CA ALA A 157 -0.94 -10.20 3.70
C ALA A 157 -1.26 -11.41 4.58
N LEU A 158 -1.06 -11.29 5.89
CA LEU A 158 -1.21 -12.39 6.84
C LEU A 158 -2.68 -12.75 7.07
N GLY A 159 -3.56 -11.75 7.04
CA GLY A 159 -4.97 -11.96 7.30
C GLY A 159 -5.73 -10.66 7.51
N SER A 160 -7.06 -10.79 7.51
CA SER A 160 -7.99 -9.71 7.83
C SER A 160 -9.26 -10.32 8.40
N LEU A 161 -10.11 -9.52 9.05
CA LEU A 161 -11.40 -9.99 9.56
C LEU A 161 -12.28 -10.62 8.46
N LYS A 162 -12.14 -10.19 7.20
CA LYS A 162 -12.89 -10.73 6.06
C LYS A 162 -12.35 -12.08 5.55
N LYS A 163 -11.03 -12.31 5.66
CA LYS A 163 -10.35 -13.50 5.11
C LYS A 163 -9.98 -14.55 6.18
N GLY A 164 -10.16 -14.21 7.46
CA GLY A 164 -9.58 -14.92 8.58
C GLY A 164 -8.26 -14.28 9.02
N LEU A 165 -8.02 -14.32 10.33
CA LEU A 165 -6.79 -13.82 10.95
C LEU A 165 -5.73 -14.93 10.98
N HIS A 166 -4.47 -14.54 10.76
CA HIS A 166 -3.34 -15.43 10.97
C HIS A 166 -3.27 -15.86 12.46
N PRO A 167 -2.81 -17.09 12.79
CA PRO A 167 -2.71 -17.53 14.19
C PRO A 167 -1.91 -16.57 15.09
N ILE A 168 -0.89 -15.88 14.56
CA ILE A 168 -0.14 -14.85 15.30
C ILE A 168 -1.03 -13.64 15.64
N GLN A 169 -1.79 -13.13 14.67
CA GLN A 169 -2.72 -12.02 14.89
C GLN A 169 -3.78 -12.41 15.92
N LYS A 170 -4.34 -13.61 15.79
CA LYS A 170 -5.35 -14.14 16.71
C LYS A 170 -4.80 -14.30 18.13
N ARG A 171 -3.64 -14.94 18.30
CA ARG A 171 -3.03 -15.11 19.62
C ARG A 171 -2.68 -13.78 20.28
N LEU A 172 -2.19 -12.80 19.53
CA LEU A 172 -1.90 -11.48 20.10
C LEU A 172 -3.19 -10.82 20.65
N ALA A 173 -4.32 -10.98 19.96
CA ALA A 173 -5.61 -10.47 20.41
C ALA A 173 -6.18 -11.29 21.58
N ASP A 174 -6.20 -12.62 21.48
CA ASP A 174 -6.82 -13.54 22.46
C ASP A 174 -6.12 -13.48 23.84
N TYR A 175 -4.83 -13.15 23.88
CA TYR A 175 -4.03 -13.08 25.10
C TYR A 175 -3.76 -11.64 25.57
N ASN A 176 -4.63 -10.69 25.19
CA ASN A 176 -4.54 -9.28 25.62
C ASN A 176 -3.20 -8.61 25.28
N GLY A 177 -2.53 -9.04 24.21
CA GLY A 177 -1.26 -8.49 23.73
C GLY A 177 -1.40 -7.18 22.96
N SER A 178 -2.59 -6.57 22.96
CA SER A 178 -2.88 -5.31 22.28
C SER A 178 -3.77 -4.42 23.16
N GLN A 179 -3.42 -3.13 23.27
CA GLN A 179 -4.23 -2.11 23.95
C GLN A 179 -4.70 -1.06 22.94
N CYS A 180 -3.92 0.01 22.72
CA CYS A 180 -4.23 1.02 21.71
C CYS A 180 -4.08 0.50 20.26
N GLY A 181 -3.42 -0.64 20.07
CA GLY A 181 -3.28 -1.31 18.79
C GLY A 181 -2.22 -0.76 17.84
N PHE A 182 -1.63 0.41 18.09
CA PHE A 182 -0.73 1.06 17.14
C PHE A 182 0.53 0.25 16.84
N CYS A 183 1.15 -0.36 17.86
CA CYS A 183 2.35 -1.18 17.71
C CYS A 183 2.06 -2.64 17.30
N SER A 184 0.81 -3.09 17.39
CA SER A 184 0.44 -4.49 17.19
C SER A 184 0.79 -5.02 15.79
N PRO A 185 0.57 -4.28 14.68
CA PRO A 185 1.02 -4.71 13.36
C PRO A 185 2.53 -5.00 13.32
N GLY A 186 3.34 -4.12 13.91
CA GLY A 186 4.79 -4.29 13.97
C GLY A 186 5.18 -5.56 14.74
N PHE A 187 4.59 -5.79 15.92
CA PHE A 187 4.85 -7.02 16.68
C PHE A 187 4.45 -8.29 15.92
N VAL A 188 3.30 -8.28 15.23
CA VAL A 188 2.88 -9.43 14.42
C VAL A 188 3.91 -9.71 13.32
N MET A 189 4.37 -8.69 12.60
CA MET A 189 5.33 -8.90 11.51
C MET A 189 6.70 -9.37 12.02
N GLN A 190 7.14 -8.89 13.19
CA GLN A 190 8.38 -9.35 13.83
C GLN A 190 8.31 -10.81 14.31
N MET A 191 7.14 -11.29 14.76
CA MET A 191 6.94 -12.70 15.11
C MET A 191 6.78 -13.62 13.90
N PHE A 192 6.37 -13.06 12.76
CA PHE A 192 6.14 -13.81 11.53
C PHE A 192 7.42 -14.06 10.73
N GLY A 193 8.30 -13.05 10.64
CA GLY A 193 9.50 -13.08 9.80
C GLY A 193 10.79 -13.45 10.51
#